data_AF-A0A497J2P4-F1
#
_entry.id   AF-A0A497J2P4-F1
#
_cell.length_a   1.000
_cell.length_b   1.000
_cell.length_c   1.000
_cell.angle_alpha   90.00
_cell.angle_beta   90.00
_cell.angle_gamma   90.00
#
_symmetry.space_group_name_H-M   'P 1'
#
loop_
_entity.id
_entity.type
_entity.pdbx_description
1 polymer ?
#
loop_
_entity_poly.entity_id
_entity_poly.type
_entity_poly.pdbx_seq_one_letter_code
_entity_poly.pdbx_strand_id
1 'polypeptide(L)'
;RCLFITQSREAFEISKPYLDRGWEFIHSAVVQSLIEIYQGKQIGDTWEEYKRLREKALEQGCSINLPALLNYRERLKDILKLEKQFEEIKRLAFEYGVSLHIPEIFANSRKRSCEYIEKDISFVKANGEVAPCMLYAYEHEEYLNFHSKRIEKVSYGNLREKSLAEIRKNEEYVRFREIRKNFDNIPWCGECVYSSLDCWYVNSNEVDCYGNSPTCNECLFSVGISKCIL
;
A
#
# COMPACT_ATOMS: atom_id res chain seq x y z
N ARG A 1 13.93 -11.87 1.19
CA ARG A 1 12.61 -11.90 1.86
C ARG A 1 12.25 -10.47 2.24
N CYS A 2 11.05 -9.98 1.95
CA CYS A 2 10.62 -8.65 2.39
C CYS A 2 10.33 -8.64 3.90
N LEU A 3 10.79 -7.59 4.59
CA LEU A 3 10.66 -7.41 6.05
C LEU A 3 9.77 -6.22 6.42
N PHE A 4 8.81 -5.89 5.56
CA PHE A 4 7.77 -4.89 5.79
C PHE A 4 6.38 -5.51 5.63
N ILE A 5 5.36 -4.82 6.12
CA ILE A 5 3.94 -5.17 6.06
C ILE A 5 3.19 -4.03 5.38
N THR A 6 2.44 -4.36 4.34
CA THR A 6 1.64 -3.41 3.54
C THR A 6 0.32 -2.99 4.19
N GLN A 7 0.04 -3.51 5.38
CA GLN A 7 -1.08 -3.12 6.22
C GLN A 7 -0.59 -2.21 7.34
N SER A 8 -1.47 -1.35 7.84
CA SER A 8 -1.17 -0.49 8.97
C SER A 8 -0.87 -1.27 10.25
N ARG A 9 -0.26 -0.57 11.21
CA ARG A 9 -0.05 -1.11 12.55
C ARG A 9 -1.37 -1.51 13.19
N GLU A 10 -2.38 -0.67 13.03
CA GLU A 10 -3.71 -0.83 13.57
C GLU A 10 -4.37 -2.10 13.01
N ALA A 11 -4.37 -2.25 11.68
CA ALA A 11 -4.88 -3.45 11.03
C ALA A 11 -4.16 -4.73 11.52
N PHE A 12 -2.85 -4.66 11.70
CA PHE A 12 -2.06 -5.78 12.24
C PHE A 12 -2.43 -6.12 13.69
N GLU A 13 -2.43 -5.15 14.61
CA GLU A 13 -2.71 -5.41 16.04
C GLU A 13 -4.15 -5.89 16.26
N ILE A 14 -5.12 -5.37 15.49
CA ILE A 14 -6.51 -5.86 15.52
C ILE A 14 -6.59 -7.32 15.07
N SER A 15 -5.82 -7.69 14.04
CA SER A 15 -5.83 -9.03 13.45
C SER A 15 -5.00 -10.06 14.20
N LYS A 16 -4.02 -9.61 14.98
CA LYS A 16 -3.02 -10.44 15.68
C LYS A 16 -3.61 -11.64 16.46
N PRO A 17 -4.72 -11.50 17.22
CA PRO A 17 -5.31 -12.65 17.92
C PRO A 17 -5.83 -13.76 17.01
N TYR A 18 -6.09 -13.45 15.74
CA TYR A 18 -6.67 -14.38 14.77
C TYR A 18 -5.61 -15.07 13.91
N LEU A 19 -4.37 -14.58 13.89
CA LEU A 19 -3.31 -15.10 13.03
C LEU A 19 -2.93 -16.55 13.36
N ASP A 20 -3.04 -16.95 14.62
CA ASP A 20 -2.74 -18.32 15.03
C ASP A 20 -3.81 -19.33 14.62
N ARG A 21 -5.06 -18.89 14.44
CA ARG A 21 -6.17 -19.71 13.90
C ARG A 21 -6.04 -19.94 12.39
N GLY A 22 -5.18 -19.19 11.71
CA GLY A 22 -4.84 -19.42 10.31
C GLY A 22 -6.02 -19.33 9.34
N TRP A 23 -5.92 -20.05 8.24
CA TRP A 23 -6.96 -20.11 7.20
C TRP A 23 -8.28 -20.73 7.69
N GLU A 24 -8.24 -21.56 8.73
CA GLU A 24 -9.45 -22.19 9.30
C GLU A 24 -10.44 -21.16 9.84
N PHE A 25 -9.94 -20.05 10.40
CA PHE A 25 -10.79 -18.94 10.84
C PHE A 25 -11.54 -18.29 9.68
N ILE A 26 -10.82 -17.97 8.60
CA ILE A 26 -11.41 -17.37 7.39
C ILE A 26 -12.43 -18.33 6.78
N HIS A 27 -12.04 -19.59 6.59
CA HIS A 27 -12.91 -20.62 6.01
C HIS A 27 -14.18 -20.81 6.83
N SER A 28 -14.05 -20.93 8.16
CA SER A 28 -15.20 -21.11 9.06
C SER A 28 -16.14 -19.90 9.02
N ALA A 29 -15.60 -18.67 9.02
CA ALA A 29 -16.41 -17.45 8.89
C ALA A 29 -17.20 -17.41 7.57
N VAL A 30 -16.56 -17.79 6.45
CA VAL A 30 -17.21 -17.84 5.13
C VAL A 30 -18.29 -18.93 5.08
N VAL A 31 -18.00 -20.13 5.58
CA VAL A 31 -19.00 -21.23 5.59
C VAL A 31 -20.19 -20.87 6.46
N GLN A 32 -19.96 -20.32 7.66
CA GLN A 32 -21.04 -19.91 8.55
C GLN A 32 -21.89 -18.78 7.96
N SER A 33 -21.29 -17.80 7.27
CA SER A 33 -22.04 -16.73 6.62
C SER A 33 -22.90 -17.24 5.46
N LEU A 34 -22.40 -18.19 4.68
CA LEU A 34 -23.19 -18.82 3.61
C LEU A 34 -24.36 -19.63 4.18
N ILE A 35 -24.15 -20.39 5.25
CA ILE A 35 -25.23 -21.16 5.89
C ILE A 35 -26.31 -20.21 6.45
N GLU A 36 -25.92 -19.12 7.09
CA GLU A 36 -26.85 -18.11 7.59
C GLU A 36 -27.69 -17.53 6.45
N ILE A 37 -27.06 -17.14 5.33
CA ILE A 37 -27.74 -16.54 4.17
C ILE A 37 -28.68 -17.53 3.48
N TYR A 38 -28.21 -18.75 3.19
CA TYR A 38 -28.96 -19.71 2.37
C TYR A 38 -29.94 -20.58 3.16
N GLN A 39 -29.69 -20.80 4.45
CA GLN A 39 -30.52 -21.67 5.30
C GLN A 39 -31.24 -20.91 6.41
N GLY A 40 -30.96 -19.60 6.59
CA GLY A 40 -31.54 -18.81 7.69
C GLY A 40 -31.10 -19.30 9.07
N LYS A 41 -30.02 -20.08 9.14
CA LYS A 41 -29.58 -20.75 10.36
C LYS A 41 -28.20 -20.26 10.76
N GLN A 42 -28.09 -19.66 11.94
CA GLN A 42 -26.80 -19.34 12.54
C GLN A 42 -26.18 -20.62 13.12
N ILE A 43 -24.90 -20.86 12.79
CA ILE A 43 -24.13 -22.00 13.30
C ILE A 43 -22.76 -21.47 13.74
N GLY A 44 -22.36 -21.81 14.97
CA GLY A 44 -21.10 -21.31 15.53
C GLY A 44 -21.10 -19.79 15.75
N ASP A 45 -19.94 -19.25 16.07
CA ASP A 45 -19.73 -17.84 16.41
C ASP A 45 -18.62 -17.17 15.58
N THR A 46 -17.93 -17.92 14.72
CA THR A 46 -16.77 -17.45 13.97
C THR A 46 -17.11 -16.36 12.97
N TRP A 47 -18.28 -16.45 12.34
CA TRP A 47 -18.78 -15.37 11.48
C TRP A 47 -19.06 -14.09 12.27
N GLU A 48 -19.63 -14.20 13.48
CA GLU A 48 -19.83 -13.04 14.37
C GLU A 48 -18.49 -12.44 14.83
N GLU A 49 -17.51 -13.29 15.15
CA GLU A 49 -16.15 -12.85 15.45
C GLU A 49 -15.52 -12.09 14.28
N TYR A 50 -15.69 -12.60 13.05
CA TYR A 50 -15.19 -11.94 11.85
C TYR A 50 -15.88 -10.61 11.57
N LYS A 51 -17.19 -10.50 11.82
CA LYS A 51 -17.92 -9.22 11.76
C LYS A 51 -17.36 -8.22 12.76
N ARG A 52 -17.21 -8.60 14.04
CA ARG A 52 -16.62 -7.76 15.08
C ARG A 52 -15.18 -7.32 14.75
N LEU A 53 -14.40 -8.22 14.16
CA LEU A 53 -13.04 -7.91 13.68
C LEU A 53 -13.07 -6.77 12.65
N ARG A 54 -13.98 -6.85 11.66
CA ARG A 54 -14.13 -5.83 10.63
C ARG A 54 -14.69 -4.52 11.18
N GLU A 55 -15.69 -4.58 12.04
CA GLU A 55 -16.27 -3.40 12.71
C GLU A 55 -15.20 -2.63 13.48
N LYS A 56 -14.39 -3.33 14.28
CA LYS A 56 -13.27 -2.74 15.02
C LYS A 56 -12.23 -2.08 14.11
N ALA A 57 -11.96 -2.67 12.93
CA ALA A 57 -11.04 -2.07 11.95
C ALA A 57 -11.60 -0.77 11.39
N LEU A 58 -12.89 -0.77 11.02
CA LEU A 58 -13.59 0.40 10.50
C LEU A 58 -13.68 1.53 11.53
N GLU A 59 -13.94 1.21 12.80
CA GLU A 59 -13.89 2.18 13.91
C GLU A 59 -12.52 2.84 14.05
N GLN A 60 -11.44 2.13 13.71
CA GLN A 60 -10.08 2.67 13.66
C GLN A 60 -9.70 3.28 12.31
N GLY A 61 -10.65 3.36 11.36
CA GLY A 61 -10.43 3.96 10.04
C GLY A 61 -9.45 3.16 9.16
N CYS A 62 -9.39 1.84 9.32
CA CYS A 62 -8.58 0.95 8.49
C CYS A 62 -9.40 -0.23 7.97
N SER A 63 -8.86 -0.93 6.97
CA SER A 63 -9.38 -2.23 6.52
C SER A 63 -8.40 -3.33 6.88
N ILE A 64 -8.81 -4.59 6.74
CA ILE A 64 -7.99 -5.76 7.05
C ILE A 64 -7.93 -6.68 5.83
N ASN A 65 -6.70 -6.97 5.39
CA ASN A 65 -6.42 -8.07 4.47
C ASN A 65 -5.83 -9.24 5.27
N LEU A 66 -6.71 -10.00 5.93
CA LEU A 66 -6.31 -11.13 6.76
C LEU A 66 -5.54 -12.21 5.98
N PRO A 67 -5.94 -12.61 4.75
CA PRO A 67 -5.13 -13.51 3.91
C PRO A 67 -3.67 -13.07 3.77
N ALA A 68 -3.43 -11.79 3.48
CA ALA A 68 -2.07 -11.26 3.37
C ALA A 68 -1.32 -11.29 4.72
N LEU A 69 -1.98 -10.99 5.84
CA LEU A 69 -1.36 -11.10 7.17
C LEU A 69 -0.95 -12.52 7.52
N LEU A 70 -1.76 -13.52 7.17
CA LEU A 70 -1.41 -14.93 7.37
C LEU A 70 -0.14 -15.31 6.60
N ASN A 71 0.04 -14.76 5.39
CA ASN A 71 1.25 -14.99 4.59
C ASN A 71 2.51 -14.32 5.18
N TYR A 72 2.35 -13.28 6.02
CA TYR A 72 3.46 -12.68 6.76
C TYR A 72 3.85 -13.49 8.01
N ARG A 73 3.03 -14.45 8.48
CA ARG A 73 3.18 -15.15 9.78
C ARG A 73 4.60 -15.68 10.02
N GLU A 74 5.16 -16.38 9.03
CA GLU A 74 6.50 -16.97 9.13
C GLU A 74 7.62 -15.92 9.30
N ARG A 75 7.37 -14.68 8.86
CA ARG A 75 8.33 -13.57 8.86
C ARG A 75 8.08 -12.59 10.00
N LEU A 76 6.96 -12.69 10.72
CA LEU A 76 6.59 -11.75 11.79
C LEU A 76 7.67 -11.62 12.84
N LYS A 77 8.33 -12.71 13.22
CA LYS A 77 9.44 -12.68 14.18
C LYS A 77 10.59 -11.79 13.70
N ASP A 78 10.96 -11.90 12.43
CA ASP A 78 12.04 -11.11 11.83
C ASP A 78 11.62 -9.64 11.65
N ILE A 79 10.36 -9.40 11.25
CA ILE A 79 9.78 -8.06 11.09
C ILE A 79 9.75 -7.31 12.44
N LEU A 80 9.26 -7.95 13.50
CA LEU A 80 9.22 -7.36 14.85
C LEU A 80 10.62 -7.19 15.45
N LYS A 81 11.58 -8.03 15.06
CA LYS A 81 12.99 -7.82 15.43
C LYS A 81 13.56 -6.59 14.73
N LEU A 82 13.31 -6.43 13.43
CA LEU A 82 13.72 -5.26 12.65
C LEU A 82 13.15 -3.97 13.24
N GLU A 83 11.89 -3.99 13.65
CA GLU A 83 11.24 -2.85 14.32
C GLU A 83 11.98 -2.42 15.58
N LYS A 84 12.34 -3.36 16.45
CA LYS A 84 13.13 -3.04 17.65
C LYS A 84 14.48 -2.41 17.30
N GLN A 85 15.13 -2.89 16.24
CA GLN A 85 16.39 -2.32 15.77
C GLN A 85 16.18 -0.91 15.22
N PHE A 86 15.08 -0.65 14.51
CA PHE A 86 14.75 0.69 14.01
C PHE A 86 14.52 1.68 15.15
N GLU A 87 13.85 1.27 16.22
CA GLU A 87 13.66 2.12 17.41
C GLU A 87 14.99 2.43 18.11
N GLU A 88 15.91 1.46 18.19
CA GLU A 88 17.26 1.69 18.71
C GLU A 88 18.07 2.65 17.82
N ILE A 89 18.01 2.48 16.50
CA ILE A 89 18.67 3.39 15.54
C ILE A 89 18.11 4.80 15.66
N LYS A 90 16.79 4.97 15.77
CA LYS A 90 16.14 6.27 15.98
C LYS A 90 16.62 6.94 17.27
N ARG A 91 16.71 6.18 18.37
CA ARG A 91 17.21 6.67 19.66
C ARG A 91 18.66 7.15 19.55
N LEU A 92 19.54 6.33 18.97
CA LEU A 92 20.95 6.70 18.79
C LEU A 92 21.10 7.91 17.88
N ALA A 93 20.37 7.96 16.76
CA ALA A 93 20.40 9.10 15.86
C ALA A 93 20.02 10.40 16.58
N PHE A 94 19.00 10.36 17.45
CA PHE A 94 18.63 11.49 18.31
C PHE A 94 19.75 11.89 19.28
N GLU A 95 20.35 10.92 20.00
CA GLU A 95 21.44 11.18 20.96
C GLU A 95 22.68 11.80 20.31
N TYR A 96 23.02 11.37 19.09
CA TYR A 96 24.18 11.86 18.34
C TYR A 96 23.87 13.06 17.43
N GLY A 97 22.63 13.57 17.41
CA GLY A 97 22.23 14.69 16.56
C GLY A 97 22.28 14.38 15.06
N VAL A 98 22.11 13.11 14.68
CA VAL A 98 22.10 12.64 13.29
C VAL A 98 20.69 12.67 12.74
N SER A 99 20.50 13.36 11.61
CA SER A 99 19.22 13.29 10.87
C SER A 99 19.06 11.92 10.22
N LEU A 100 17.94 11.25 10.51
CA LEU A 100 17.65 9.90 10.01
C LEU A 100 16.48 9.94 9.02
N HIS A 101 16.72 9.43 7.82
CA HIS A 101 15.67 9.20 6.82
C HIS A 101 15.49 7.70 6.61
N ILE A 102 14.65 7.07 7.44
CA ILE A 102 14.42 5.62 7.43
C ILE A 102 13.00 5.30 6.92
N PRO A 103 12.80 4.19 6.19
CA PRO A 103 11.47 3.72 5.81
C PRO A 103 10.68 3.21 7.00
N GLU A 104 9.36 3.12 6.80
CA GLU A 104 8.44 2.47 7.71
C GLU A 104 8.41 0.95 7.48
N ILE A 105 8.13 0.20 8.55
CA ILE A 105 7.94 -1.24 8.49
C ILE A 105 6.48 -1.60 8.21
N PHE A 106 5.54 -0.76 8.68
CA PHE A 106 4.10 -0.92 8.48
C PHE A 106 3.60 0.24 7.62
N ALA A 107 2.61 -0.02 6.79
CA ALA A 107 2.08 1.01 5.90
C ALA A 107 1.37 2.13 6.69
N ASN A 108 1.71 3.38 6.41
CA ASN A 108 0.94 4.54 6.89
C ASN A 108 -0.34 4.75 6.07
N SER A 109 -1.23 3.74 6.04
CA SER A 109 -2.41 3.69 5.15
C SER A 109 -3.39 4.87 5.35
N ARG A 110 -3.48 5.42 6.57
CA ARG A 110 -4.36 6.54 6.93
C ARG A 110 -3.75 7.94 6.71
N LYS A 111 -2.44 8.02 6.47
CA LYS A 111 -1.72 9.29 6.30
C LYS A 111 -0.79 9.18 5.09
N ARG A 112 -1.39 8.78 3.97
CA ARG A 112 -0.65 8.60 2.73
C ARG A 112 -0.27 9.94 2.13
N SER A 113 0.97 10.06 1.67
CA SER A 113 1.43 11.23 0.94
C SER A 113 2.52 10.89 -0.06
N CYS A 114 2.71 11.73 -1.07
CA CYS A 114 3.69 11.48 -2.11
C CYS A 114 4.77 12.57 -2.06
N GLU A 115 6.01 12.17 -1.75
CA GLU A 115 7.16 13.08 -1.72
C GLU A 115 7.36 13.84 -3.03
N TYR A 116 7.08 13.20 -4.18
CA TYR A 116 7.16 13.86 -5.50
C TYR A 116 6.16 15.00 -5.66
N ILE A 117 5.00 14.91 -5.00
CA ILE A 117 3.97 15.96 -5.07
C ILE A 117 4.24 17.03 -4.02
N GLU A 118 4.56 16.63 -2.78
CA GLU A 118 4.82 17.57 -1.67
C GLU A 118 6.03 18.46 -1.95
N LYS A 119 7.11 17.90 -2.51
CA LYS A 119 8.35 18.62 -2.83
C LYS A 119 8.39 19.17 -4.27
N ASP A 120 7.30 19.03 -5.01
CA ASP A 120 7.16 19.42 -6.41
C ASP A 120 8.24 18.88 -7.37
N ILE A 121 8.54 17.59 -7.27
CA ILE A 121 9.62 16.92 -7.99
C ILE A 121 9.08 16.25 -9.26
N SER A 122 9.84 16.36 -10.35
CA SER A 122 9.66 15.60 -11.59
C SER A 122 10.89 14.72 -11.83
N PHE A 123 10.70 13.51 -12.37
CA PHE A 123 11.81 12.64 -12.73
C PHE A 123 12.18 12.82 -14.20
N VAL A 124 13.43 13.16 -14.49
CA VAL A 124 13.92 13.36 -15.86
C VAL A 124 14.84 12.20 -16.22
N LYS A 125 14.48 11.46 -17.28
CA LYS A 125 15.27 10.36 -17.82
C LYS A 125 16.45 10.88 -18.64
N ALA A 126 17.47 10.05 -18.84
CA ALA A 126 18.66 10.39 -19.63
C ALA A 126 18.35 10.81 -21.08
N ASN A 127 17.25 10.32 -21.66
CA ASN A 127 16.78 10.68 -23.00
C ASN A 127 15.93 11.97 -23.04
N GLY A 128 15.75 12.65 -21.91
CA GLY A 128 14.96 13.88 -21.78
C GLY A 128 13.48 13.68 -21.50
N GLU A 129 12.96 12.44 -21.48
CA GLU A 129 11.57 12.18 -21.10
C GLU A 129 11.33 12.54 -19.63
N VAL A 130 10.20 13.21 -19.37
CA VAL A 130 9.78 13.60 -18.02
C VAL A 130 8.69 12.65 -17.54
N ALA A 131 8.98 11.92 -16.47
CA ALA A 131 8.07 11.04 -15.76
C ALA A 131 7.62 11.70 -14.43
N PRO A 132 6.44 11.34 -13.89
CA PRO A 132 5.94 11.92 -12.65
C PRO A 132 6.77 11.52 -11.42
N CYS A 133 7.39 10.35 -11.44
CA CYS A 133 8.23 9.81 -10.38
C CYS A 133 9.15 8.72 -10.93
N MET A 134 10.13 8.29 -10.14
CA MET A 134 11.07 7.24 -10.55
C MET A 134 10.36 5.90 -10.79
N LEU A 135 9.29 5.60 -10.04
CA LEU A 135 8.50 4.39 -10.21
C LEU A 135 7.91 4.29 -11.63
N TYR A 136 7.43 5.39 -12.22
CA TYR A 136 6.87 5.34 -13.58
C TYR A 136 7.85 5.70 -14.69
N ALA A 137 9.15 5.79 -14.40
CA ALA A 137 10.15 6.15 -15.41
C ALA A 137 10.39 5.03 -16.44
N TYR A 138 10.20 3.77 -16.03
CA TYR A 138 10.51 2.59 -16.82
C TYR A 138 9.45 1.52 -16.70
N GLU A 139 9.28 0.73 -17.76
CA GLU A 139 8.49 -0.49 -17.72
C GLU A 139 9.22 -1.55 -16.90
N HIS A 140 8.54 -2.17 -15.94
CA HIS A 140 9.11 -3.22 -15.10
C HIS A 140 8.01 -4.03 -14.40
N GLU A 141 8.38 -5.16 -13.80
CA GLU A 141 7.50 -5.92 -12.92
C GLU A 141 7.86 -5.65 -11.46
N GLU A 142 6.84 -5.43 -10.64
CA GLU A 142 6.93 -5.36 -9.19
C GLU A 142 6.26 -6.58 -8.56
N TYR A 143 6.80 -7.05 -7.44
CA TYR A 143 6.14 -8.07 -6.63
C TYR A 143 5.74 -7.48 -5.28
N LEU A 144 4.45 -7.30 -5.07
CA LEU A 144 3.88 -6.68 -3.88
C LEU A 144 2.59 -7.40 -3.48
N ASN A 145 2.21 -7.38 -2.20
CA ASN A 145 0.97 -8.00 -1.71
C ASN A 145 0.76 -9.47 -2.17
N PHE A 146 1.86 -10.20 -2.40
CA PHE A 146 1.87 -11.59 -2.86
C PHE A 146 1.37 -11.82 -4.30
N HIS A 147 1.43 -10.80 -5.15
CA HIS A 147 1.18 -10.91 -6.59
C HIS A 147 2.23 -10.12 -7.39
N SER A 148 2.31 -10.40 -8.70
CA SER A 148 3.07 -9.57 -9.64
C SER A 148 2.19 -8.42 -10.14
N LYS A 149 2.83 -7.29 -10.42
CA LYS A 149 2.22 -6.10 -11.01
C LYS A 149 3.13 -5.59 -12.11
N ARG A 150 2.57 -5.38 -13.30
CA ARG A 150 3.28 -4.78 -14.42
C ARG A 150 3.14 -3.26 -14.38
N ILE A 151 4.25 -2.57 -14.21
CA ILE A 151 4.29 -1.11 -14.25
C ILE A 151 4.61 -0.69 -15.68
N GLU A 152 3.67 0.01 -16.31
CA GLU A 152 3.88 0.72 -17.57
C GLU A 152 4.55 2.06 -17.31
N LYS A 153 5.49 2.45 -18.18
CA LYS A 153 6.13 3.76 -18.09
C LYS A 153 5.11 4.87 -18.36
N VAL A 154 5.29 6.00 -17.67
CA VAL A 154 4.45 7.21 -17.86
C VAL A 154 5.37 8.37 -18.19
N SER A 155 5.09 9.05 -19.31
CA SER A 155 5.77 10.28 -19.70
C SER A 155 4.76 11.35 -20.08
N TYR A 156 5.03 12.59 -19.66
CA TYR A 156 4.19 13.76 -19.98
C TYR A 156 4.84 14.70 -21.01
N GLY A 157 6.02 14.35 -21.51
CA GLY A 157 6.75 15.12 -22.52
C GLY A 157 8.25 14.90 -22.48
N ASN A 158 8.97 15.49 -23.44
CA ASN A 158 10.42 15.42 -23.55
C ASN A 158 11.06 16.82 -23.56
N LEU A 159 12.11 17.01 -22.76
CA LEU A 159 12.84 18.28 -22.64
C LEU A 159 13.57 18.73 -23.91
N ARG A 160 13.75 17.83 -24.88
CA ARG A 160 14.28 18.17 -26.21
C ARG A 160 13.27 18.95 -27.05
N GLU A 161 11.99 18.86 -26.72
CA GLU A 161 10.88 19.43 -27.51
C GLU A 161 10.19 20.58 -26.79
N LYS A 162 10.04 20.49 -25.46
CA LYS A 162 9.29 21.45 -24.63
C LYS A 162 10.07 21.76 -23.36
N SER A 163 9.95 23.00 -22.87
CA SER A 163 10.50 23.34 -21.55
C SER A 163 9.78 22.56 -20.44
N LEU A 164 10.45 22.37 -19.29
CA LEU A 164 9.83 21.71 -18.15
C LEU A 164 8.54 22.42 -17.69
N ALA A 165 8.49 23.75 -17.77
CA ALA A 165 7.31 24.53 -17.42
C ALA A 165 6.11 24.22 -18.33
N GLU A 166 6.35 24.01 -19.63
CA GLU A 166 5.31 23.62 -20.59
C GLU A 166 4.86 22.17 -20.35
N ILE A 167 5.79 21.24 -20.14
CA ILE A 167 5.46 19.85 -19.80
C ILE A 167 4.63 19.78 -18.52
N ARG A 168 4.96 20.59 -17.51
CA ARG A 168 4.20 20.62 -16.25
C ARG A 168 2.79 21.18 -16.41
N LYS A 169 2.52 21.96 -17.45
CA LYS A 169 1.18 22.45 -17.81
C LYS A 169 0.37 21.44 -18.64
N ASN A 170 0.95 20.30 -19.02
CA ASN A 170 0.21 19.20 -19.64
C ASN A 170 -1.00 18.83 -18.76
N GLU A 171 -2.19 18.77 -19.35
CA GLU A 171 -3.44 18.56 -18.61
C GLU A 171 -3.47 17.23 -17.86
N GLU A 172 -2.95 16.16 -18.44
CA GLU A 172 -2.86 14.85 -17.80
C GLU A 172 -1.85 14.88 -16.64
N TYR A 173 -0.73 15.59 -16.77
CA TYR A 173 0.23 15.73 -15.68
C TYR A 173 -0.34 16.58 -14.54
N VAL A 174 -1.04 17.66 -14.85
CA VAL A 174 -1.77 18.47 -13.85
C VAL A 174 -2.77 17.59 -13.12
N ARG A 175 -3.65 16.88 -13.86
CA ARG A 175 -4.64 15.98 -13.27
C ARG A 175 -3.98 14.90 -12.41
N PHE A 176 -2.89 14.31 -12.87
CA PHE A 176 -2.11 13.36 -12.09
C PHE A 176 -1.71 13.98 -10.75
N ARG A 177 -1.03 15.14 -10.77
CA ARG A 177 -0.56 15.79 -9.54
C ARG A 177 -1.71 16.20 -8.61
N GLU A 178 -2.79 16.77 -9.15
CA GLU A 178 -3.94 17.23 -8.35
C GLU A 178 -4.59 16.08 -7.58
N ILE A 179 -4.83 14.92 -8.20
CA ILE A 179 -5.41 13.75 -7.51
C ILE A 179 -4.53 13.32 -6.33
N ARG A 180 -3.19 13.36 -6.47
CA ARG A 180 -2.24 12.92 -5.42
C ARG A 180 -2.00 13.96 -4.33
N LYS A 181 -2.63 15.15 -4.40
CA LYS A 181 -2.65 16.07 -3.26
C LYS A 181 -3.51 15.54 -2.11
N ASN A 182 -4.49 14.69 -2.42
CA ASN A 182 -5.29 14.00 -1.42
C ASN A 182 -5.43 12.51 -1.77
N PHE A 183 -4.71 11.66 -1.03
CA PHE A 183 -4.70 10.22 -1.23
C PHE A 183 -5.99 9.50 -0.81
N ASP A 184 -6.94 10.17 -0.15
CA ASP A 184 -8.28 9.60 0.07
C ASP A 184 -9.00 9.29 -1.26
N ASN A 185 -8.62 9.99 -2.33
CA ASN A 185 -9.12 9.75 -3.69
C ASN A 185 -8.43 8.57 -4.40
N ILE A 186 -7.46 7.90 -3.76
CA ILE A 186 -6.73 6.77 -4.33
C ILE A 186 -6.86 5.57 -3.37
N PRO A 187 -7.41 4.43 -3.79
CA PRO A 187 -7.59 3.29 -2.90
C PRO A 187 -6.24 2.79 -2.37
N TRP A 188 -6.20 2.26 -1.15
CA TRP A 188 -5.04 1.53 -0.64
C TRP A 188 -5.29 0.03 -0.72
N CYS A 189 -4.64 -0.63 -1.66
CA CYS A 189 -4.86 -2.06 -1.90
C CYS A 189 -4.18 -2.96 -0.86
N GLY A 190 -3.19 -2.47 -0.09
CA GLY A 190 -2.51 -3.27 0.95
C GLY A 190 -3.43 -3.81 2.04
N GLU A 191 -4.55 -3.14 2.32
CA GLU A 191 -5.56 -3.54 3.32
C GLU A 191 -6.86 -4.09 2.70
N CYS A 192 -6.93 -4.21 1.38
CA CYS A 192 -8.06 -4.77 0.67
C CYS A 192 -7.92 -6.30 0.57
N VAL A 193 -8.90 -7.08 1.01
CA VAL A 193 -8.85 -8.56 0.92
C VAL A 193 -8.68 -9.07 -0.51
N TYR A 194 -9.16 -8.33 -1.51
CA TYR A 194 -9.11 -8.78 -2.90
C TYR A 194 -7.74 -8.60 -3.55
N SER A 195 -6.89 -7.70 -3.04
CA SER A 195 -5.57 -7.46 -3.65
C SER A 195 -4.66 -8.69 -3.60
N SER A 196 -4.79 -9.51 -2.56
CA SER A 196 -4.08 -10.79 -2.43
C SER A 196 -4.86 -11.99 -2.98
N LEU A 197 -6.04 -11.75 -3.58
CA LEU A 197 -6.96 -12.76 -4.11
C LEU A 197 -7.35 -12.43 -5.57
N ASP A 198 -6.37 -12.04 -6.38
CA ASP A 198 -6.49 -11.86 -7.84
C ASP A 198 -7.42 -10.70 -8.27
N CYS A 199 -7.34 -9.55 -7.60
CA CYS A 199 -8.02 -8.34 -8.04
C CYS A 199 -7.41 -7.81 -9.36
N TRP A 200 -8.23 -7.63 -10.39
CA TRP A 200 -7.77 -7.13 -11.69
C TRP A 200 -7.05 -5.77 -11.61
N TYR A 201 -7.47 -4.87 -10.71
CA TYR A 201 -6.90 -3.53 -10.53
C TYR A 201 -5.50 -3.50 -9.90
N VAL A 202 -4.94 -4.65 -9.50
CA VAL A 202 -3.57 -4.72 -8.99
C VAL A 202 -2.57 -5.30 -10.00
N ASN A 203 -3.04 -5.67 -11.20
CA ASN A 203 -2.19 -6.27 -12.23
C ASN A 203 -1.34 -5.26 -13.00
N SER A 204 -1.81 -4.01 -13.14
CA SER A 204 -1.05 -2.93 -13.78
C SER A 204 -1.20 -1.60 -13.06
N ASN A 205 -0.43 -0.58 -13.48
CA ASN A 205 -0.60 0.80 -13.01
C ASN A 205 -1.55 1.62 -13.92
N GLU A 206 -2.30 1.00 -14.82
CA GLU A 206 -3.13 1.72 -15.78
C GLU A 206 -4.38 2.34 -15.14
N VAL A 207 -5.06 1.61 -14.25
CA VAL A 207 -6.29 2.09 -13.59
C VAL A 207 -6.52 1.43 -12.23
N ASP A 208 -7.12 2.13 -11.28
CA ASP A 208 -7.64 1.55 -10.04
C ASP A 208 -9.16 1.49 -9.98
N CYS A 209 -9.70 0.85 -8.94
CA CYS A 209 -11.14 0.71 -8.73
C CYS A 209 -11.88 2.04 -8.48
N TYR A 210 -11.18 3.15 -8.29
CA TYR A 210 -11.77 4.49 -8.21
C TYR A 210 -11.70 5.23 -9.56
N GLY A 211 -11.08 4.62 -10.58
CA GLY A 211 -10.97 5.15 -11.94
C GLY A 211 -9.77 6.08 -12.16
N ASN A 212 -8.78 6.10 -11.27
CA ASN A 212 -7.59 6.94 -11.48
C ASN A 212 -6.62 6.27 -12.45
N SER A 213 -6.09 7.06 -13.40
CA SER A 213 -5.10 6.61 -14.38
C SER A 213 -3.96 7.62 -14.53
N PRO A 214 -2.68 7.18 -14.51
CA PRO A 214 -2.21 5.90 -13.95
C PRO A 214 -2.64 5.76 -12.47
N THR A 215 -2.45 4.62 -11.80
CA THR A 215 -2.83 4.42 -10.39
C THR A 215 -1.64 4.25 -9.43
N CYS A 216 -1.75 4.85 -8.24
CA CYS A 216 -0.83 4.69 -7.12
C CYS A 216 -1.40 3.79 -6.00
N ASN A 217 -2.33 2.89 -6.30
CA ASN A 217 -3.08 2.09 -5.31
C ASN A 217 -2.23 1.17 -4.40
N GLU A 218 -1.00 0.88 -4.81
CA GLU A 218 -0.03 0.06 -4.05
C GLU A 218 1.33 0.74 -3.91
N CYS A 219 1.38 2.05 -4.09
CA CYS A 219 2.63 2.79 -4.05
C CYS A 219 3.28 2.74 -2.65
N LEU A 220 4.43 2.06 -2.52
CA LEU A 220 5.18 1.95 -1.27
C LEU A 220 5.74 3.28 -0.78
N PHE A 221 6.04 4.21 -1.69
CA PHE A 221 6.39 5.58 -1.32
C PHE A 221 5.23 6.28 -0.64
N SER A 222 3.99 6.04 -1.10
CA SER A 222 2.82 6.72 -0.55
C SER A 222 2.52 6.36 0.90
N VAL A 223 3.03 5.22 1.37
CA VAL A 223 2.82 4.71 2.73
C VAL A 223 4.09 4.74 3.57
N GLY A 224 5.16 5.34 3.09
CA GLY A 224 6.43 5.51 3.80
C GLY A 224 7.34 4.28 3.86
N ILE A 225 6.95 3.14 3.28
CA ILE A 225 7.75 1.90 3.25
C ILE A 225 8.95 2.05 2.31
N SER A 226 8.78 2.80 1.22
CA SER A 226 9.89 3.21 0.37
C SER A 226 10.12 4.71 0.54
N LYS A 227 11.39 5.11 0.58
CA LYS A 227 11.77 6.52 0.64
C LYS A 227 12.82 6.79 -0.42
N CYS A 228 12.72 7.94 -1.08
CA CYS A 228 13.77 8.38 -1.96
C CYS A 228 14.91 9.02 -1.14
N ILE A 229 16.12 9.06 -1.68
CA ILE A 229 17.27 9.77 -1.07
C ILE A 229 17.19 11.28 -1.41
N LEU A 230 16.01 11.79 -1.77
CA LEU A 230 15.78 13.17 -2.25
C LEU A 230 15.71 14.19 -1.12
#